data_AF-A0A415FU71-F1
#
_entry.id   AF-A0A415FU71-F1
#
_cell.length_a   1.000
_cell.length_b   1.000
_cell.length_c   1.000
_cell.angle_alpha   90.00
_cell.angle_beta   90.00
_cell.angle_gamma   90.00
#
_symmetry.space_group_name_H-M   'P 1'
#
loop_
_entity.id
_entity.type
_entity.pdbx_description
1 polymer ?
#
loop_
_entity_poly.entity_id
_entity_poly.type
_entity_poly.pdbx_seq_one_letter_code
_entity_poly.pdbx_strand_id
1 'polypeptide(L)'
;MGAKNSGEFMSDNYAEKFEDQQRKYVDPSSRFYKTLYRYDILPGQISRRTNHESETCKDLLLANSGLFCIENEIRLFAERYSAYNKCSRSESLLQEIIDITKEEISVKKQLVEEQKADREEQLEQDKQKLIESLESCCCDEKNASAGGYDDDLNSKISADTWFISADVLNTRQQKITESKREDLDYAHRADAAAEARRLVLPHFADRLGDTFKNDGTIGLADRVNKVADGLKTSTQGLLDDAKDALGKQSEVAKTEKEADRNAADQLFDEIVADYTTYAMRIAQTVDGESQAYLKSCAEQCRQSLYRIATDDDAPLSEEKRREVGEIIINYHDLQLDSVRGPVFNKAEFNEIKLGNQVIFKRDKLFLNKVKDKFNKEIEQCFNDARGEIRSKHIDRFNAWLNELLNQIESNITDYNPVLHDYVEEINQQTTQIDALETKLGILKDRKAYVTRVIDWKD
;
A
#
# COMPACT_ATOMS: atom_id res chain seq x y z
N MET A 1 54.66 -89.53 -19.71
CA MET A 1 53.73 -89.22 -18.60
C MET A 1 53.59 -90.45 -17.72
N GLY A 2 54.41 -90.57 -16.66
CA GLY A 2 54.40 -91.72 -15.75
C GLY A 2 53.40 -91.63 -14.59
N ALA A 3 52.81 -90.46 -14.33
CA ALA A 3 51.93 -90.25 -13.16
C ALA A 3 50.64 -91.09 -13.18
N LYS A 4 50.15 -91.48 -14.37
CA LYS A 4 48.96 -92.34 -14.51
C LYS A 4 49.28 -93.84 -14.47
N ASN A 5 50.56 -94.20 -14.51
CA ASN A 5 51.07 -95.58 -14.58
C ASN A 5 52.12 -95.84 -13.48
N SER A 6 51.97 -95.22 -12.31
CA SER A 6 52.87 -95.42 -11.16
C SER A 6 54.37 -95.20 -11.43
N GLY A 7 54.71 -94.38 -12.43
CA GLY A 7 56.09 -94.07 -12.81
C GLY A 7 56.68 -94.95 -13.91
N GLU A 8 55.95 -95.95 -14.41
CA GLU A 8 56.44 -96.87 -15.44
C GLU A 8 56.13 -96.40 -16.87
N PHE A 9 57.06 -96.70 -17.79
CA PHE A 9 56.88 -96.44 -19.22
C PHE A 9 56.02 -97.54 -19.86
N MET A 10 55.04 -97.15 -20.69
CA MET A 10 54.16 -98.09 -21.40
C MET A 10 54.85 -98.87 -22.52
N SER A 11 56.04 -98.46 -22.94
CA SER A 11 56.78 -99.07 -24.04
C SER A 11 58.27 -98.92 -23.78
N ASP A 12 58.99 -100.02 -24.01
CA ASP A 12 60.45 -100.08 -23.85
C ASP A 12 61.17 -99.08 -24.76
N ASN A 13 60.62 -98.76 -25.94
CA ASN A 13 61.19 -97.74 -26.82
C ASN A 13 61.14 -96.33 -26.18
N TYR A 14 60.07 -95.99 -25.47
CA TYR A 14 60.01 -94.70 -24.75
C TYR A 14 60.93 -94.69 -23.53
N ALA A 15 61.08 -95.82 -22.84
CA ALA A 15 62.02 -95.97 -21.73
C ALA A 15 63.46 -95.78 -22.21
N GLU A 16 63.86 -96.50 -23.27
CA GLU A 16 65.19 -96.39 -23.89
C GLU A 16 65.49 -94.95 -24.31
N LYS A 17 64.55 -94.29 -25.01
CA LYS A 17 64.73 -92.89 -25.43
C LYS A 17 64.81 -91.93 -24.25
N PHE A 18 64.08 -92.17 -23.17
CA PHE A 18 64.16 -91.36 -21.97
C PHE A 18 65.50 -91.55 -21.27
N GLU A 19 65.96 -92.79 -21.05
CA GLU A 19 67.25 -93.08 -20.44
C GLU A 19 68.42 -92.49 -21.24
N ASP A 20 68.37 -92.60 -22.58
CA ASP A 20 69.34 -92.01 -23.50
C ASP A 20 69.43 -90.48 -23.36
N GLN A 21 68.30 -89.82 -23.13
CA GLN A 21 68.27 -88.37 -22.93
C GLN A 21 68.65 -88.01 -21.49
N GLN A 22 68.19 -88.75 -20.50
CA GLN A 22 68.48 -88.54 -19.09
C GLN A 22 69.99 -88.54 -18.84
N ARG A 23 70.72 -89.50 -19.41
CA ARG A 23 72.19 -89.58 -19.30
C ARG A 23 72.88 -88.31 -19.81
N LYS A 24 72.35 -87.68 -20.86
CA LYS A 24 72.89 -86.42 -21.42
C LYS A 24 72.66 -85.21 -20.52
N TYR A 25 71.76 -85.28 -19.55
CA TYR A 25 71.45 -84.18 -18.65
C TYR A 25 71.91 -84.42 -17.21
N VAL A 26 72.22 -85.65 -16.82
CA VAL A 26 72.57 -85.99 -15.42
C VAL A 26 74.06 -86.28 -15.23
N ASP A 27 74.76 -86.78 -16.26
CA ASP A 27 76.17 -87.18 -16.16
C ASP A 27 77.13 -86.12 -16.74
N PRO A 28 77.84 -85.34 -15.90
CA PRO A 28 78.76 -84.31 -16.36
C PRO A 28 80.02 -84.86 -17.07
N SER A 29 80.31 -86.16 -16.91
CA SER A 29 81.47 -86.80 -17.55
C SER A 29 81.18 -87.26 -18.99
N SER A 30 79.91 -87.25 -19.39
CA SER A 30 79.48 -87.62 -20.74
C SER A 30 79.96 -86.60 -21.77
N ARG A 31 80.53 -87.08 -22.88
CA ARG A 31 80.88 -86.25 -24.05
C ARG A 31 79.68 -85.47 -24.60
N PHE A 32 78.47 -85.99 -24.40
CA PHE A 32 77.23 -85.39 -24.87
C PHE A 32 76.42 -84.73 -23.74
N TYR A 33 77.08 -84.36 -22.64
CA TYR A 33 76.44 -83.62 -21.55
C TYR A 33 75.91 -82.26 -22.05
N LYS A 34 74.67 -81.93 -21.68
CA LYS A 34 73.96 -80.74 -22.14
C LYS A 34 73.44 -79.95 -20.96
N THR A 35 73.55 -78.63 -21.06
CA THR A 35 72.99 -77.66 -20.11
C THR A 35 72.13 -76.66 -20.88
N LEU A 36 70.89 -77.06 -21.21
CA LEU A 36 70.06 -76.33 -22.17
C LEU A 36 69.73 -74.89 -21.74
N TYR A 37 69.66 -74.61 -20.44
CA TYR A 37 69.42 -73.27 -19.92
C TYR A 37 70.55 -72.27 -20.24
N ARG A 38 71.78 -72.73 -20.53
CA ARG A 38 72.92 -71.88 -20.89
C ARG A 38 72.94 -71.46 -22.36
N TYR A 39 72.07 -72.03 -23.19
CA TYR A 39 72.00 -71.67 -24.60
C TYR A 39 71.30 -70.32 -24.75
N ASP A 40 71.81 -69.48 -25.65
CA ASP A 40 71.50 -68.05 -25.73
C ASP A 40 70.15 -67.77 -26.42
N ILE A 41 69.06 -68.21 -25.79
CA ILE A 41 67.69 -68.04 -26.27
C ILE A 41 66.92 -66.95 -25.52
N LEU A 42 67.51 -66.38 -24.46
CA LEU A 42 66.88 -65.37 -23.59
C LEU A 42 67.70 -64.07 -23.55
N PRO A 43 67.06 -62.89 -23.43
CA PRO A 43 67.76 -61.62 -23.23
C PRO A 43 68.72 -61.65 -22.03
N GLY A 44 69.88 -61.00 -22.16
CA GLY A 44 71.01 -61.16 -21.24
C GLY A 44 70.76 -60.84 -19.76
N GLN A 45 69.74 -60.04 -19.41
CA GLN A 45 69.35 -59.79 -18.03
C GLN A 45 68.61 -60.98 -17.40
N ILE A 46 67.68 -61.60 -18.14
CA ILE A 46 66.90 -62.76 -17.71
C ILE A 46 67.82 -63.99 -17.68
N SER A 47 68.64 -64.16 -18.73
CA SER A 47 69.60 -65.27 -18.85
C SER A 47 70.49 -65.41 -17.62
N ARG A 48 71.04 -64.32 -17.06
CA ARG A 48 71.90 -64.38 -15.87
C ARG A 48 71.19 -64.93 -14.64
N ARG A 49 69.98 -64.46 -14.37
CA ARG A 49 69.17 -64.91 -13.22
C ARG A 49 68.80 -66.37 -13.40
N THR A 50 68.26 -66.72 -14.56
CA THR A 50 67.76 -68.06 -14.82
C THR A 50 68.88 -69.10 -14.86
N ASN A 51 70.08 -68.72 -15.33
CA ASN A 51 71.28 -69.55 -15.25
C ASN A 51 71.67 -69.83 -13.80
N HIS A 52 71.68 -68.79 -12.95
CA HIS A 52 72.02 -68.94 -11.54
C HIS A 52 71.01 -69.81 -10.76
N GLU A 53 69.71 -69.60 -10.98
CA GLU A 53 68.65 -70.40 -10.35
C GLU A 53 68.66 -71.85 -10.85
N SER A 54 68.99 -72.09 -12.12
CA SER A 54 69.12 -73.44 -12.68
C SER A 54 70.37 -74.16 -12.16
N GLU A 55 71.48 -73.46 -11.96
CA GLU A 55 72.73 -74.01 -11.39
C GLU A 55 72.61 -74.41 -9.92
N THR A 56 71.73 -73.74 -9.18
CA THR A 56 71.47 -74.03 -7.76
C THR A 56 70.41 -75.11 -7.54
N CYS A 57 69.72 -75.54 -8.61
CA CYS A 57 68.73 -76.61 -8.55
C CYS A 57 69.41 -77.97 -8.33
N LYS A 58 68.93 -78.72 -7.32
CA LYS A 58 69.48 -80.03 -6.96
C LYS A 58 69.14 -81.12 -7.97
N ASP A 59 68.05 -80.96 -8.72
CA ASP A 59 67.64 -81.89 -9.77
C ASP A 59 68.29 -81.51 -11.10
N LEU A 60 69.41 -82.15 -11.40
CA LEU A 60 70.18 -81.93 -12.62
C LEU A 60 69.38 -82.24 -13.88
N LEU A 61 68.49 -83.24 -13.86
CA LEU A 61 67.68 -83.60 -15.02
C LEU A 61 66.69 -82.47 -15.35
N LEU A 62 66.01 -81.95 -14.33
CA LEU A 62 65.04 -80.86 -14.47
C LEU A 62 65.72 -79.54 -14.86
N ALA A 63 66.86 -79.22 -14.25
CA ALA A 63 67.63 -78.00 -14.53
C ALA A 63 68.26 -78.03 -15.93
N ASN A 64 69.04 -79.05 -16.24
CA ASN A 64 69.83 -79.14 -17.47
C ASN A 64 68.99 -79.39 -18.73
N SER A 65 67.78 -79.94 -18.58
CA SER A 65 66.81 -80.04 -19.68
C SER A 65 66.16 -78.70 -20.05
N GLY A 66 66.36 -77.65 -19.27
CA GLY A 66 65.76 -76.33 -19.47
C GLY A 66 64.29 -76.24 -19.01
N LEU A 67 63.69 -77.35 -18.54
CA LEU A 67 62.32 -77.36 -18.04
C LEU A 67 62.16 -76.53 -16.77
N PHE A 68 63.16 -76.55 -15.87
CA PHE A 68 63.17 -75.72 -14.66
C PHE A 68 63.03 -74.23 -14.97
N CYS A 69 63.79 -73.73 -15.96
CA CYS A 69 63.73 -72.35 -16.44
C CYS A 69 62.31 -71.99 -16.89
N ILE A 70 61.70 -72.84 -17.72
CA ILE A 70 60.35 -72.62 -18.27
C ILE A 70 59.31 -72.63 -17.15
N GLU A 71 59.36 -73.62 -16.25
CA GLU A 71 58.44 -73.72 -15.12
C GLU A 71 58.54 -72.51 -14.20
N ASN A 72 59.76 -72.05 -13.91
CA ASN A 72 60.00 -70.89 -13.08
C ASN A 72 59.51 -69.59 -13.72
N GLU A 73 59.69 -69.41 -15.04
CA GLU A 73 59.15 -68.26 -15.77
C GLU A 73 57.61 -68.29 -15.83
N ILE A 74 57.01 -69.47 -16.03
CA ILE A 74 55.55 -69.65 -15.95
C ILE A 74 55.05 -69.27 -14.55
N ARG A 75 55.76 -69.69 -13.50
CA ARG A 75 55.45 -69.35 -12.11
C ARG A 75 55.60 -67.85 -11.84
N LEU A 76 56.72 -67.23 -12.23
CA LEU A 76 56.95 -65.79 -12.10
C LEU A 76 55.89 -64.97 -12.84
N PHE A 77 55.50 -65.40 -14.03
CA PHE A 77 54.41 -64.79 -14.78
C PHE A 77 53.07 -64.92 -14.05
N ALA A 78 52.72 -66.12 -13.57
CA ALA A 78 51.46 -66.37 -12.87
C ALA A 78 51.39 -65.63 -11.53
N GLU A 79 52.47 -65.62 -10.74
CA GLU A 79 52.50 -65.06 -9.39
C GLU A 79 52.73 -63.55 -9.36
N ARG A 80 53.56 -63.02 -10.28
CA ARG A 80 54.05 -61.64 -10.22
C ARG A 80 53.47 -60.77 -11.33
N TYR A 81 53.68 -61.15 -12.59
CA TYR A 81 53.26 -60.31 -13.73
C TYR A 81 51.74 -60.30 -13.94
N SER A 82 51.05 -61.43 -13.75
CA SER A 82 49.59 -61.50 -13.87
C SER A 82 48.88 -60.64 -12.81
N ALA A 83 49.36 -60.70 -11.57
CA ALA A 83 48.83 -59.89 -10.48
C ALA A 83 49.11 -58.40 -10.68
N TYR A 84 50.36 -58.04 -11.04
CA TYR A 84 50.75 -56.66 -11.31
C TYR A 84 49.94 -56.04 -12.45
N ASN A 85 49.79 -56.75 -13.57
CA ASN A 85 49.07 -56.26 -14.73
C ASN A 85 47.56 -56.07 -14.42
N LYS A 86 46.97 -56.94 -13.58
CA LYS A 86 45.60 -56.77 -13.09
C LYS A 86 45.47 -55.55 -12.18
N CYS A 87 46.41 -55.33 -11.25
CA CYS A 87 46.39 -54.17 -10.37
C CYS A 87 46.59 -52.87 -11.13
N SER A 88 47.57 -52.80 -12.03
CA SER A 88 47.82 -51.63 -12.88
C SER A 88 46.60 -51.29 -13.76
N ARG A 89 45.97 -52.30 -14.37
CA ARG A 89 44.74 -52.09 -15.14
C ARG A 89 43.57 -51.66 -14.26
N SER A 90 43.47 -52.17 -13.03
CA SER A 90 42.48 -51.73 -12.06
C SER A 90 42.70 -50.28 -11.63
N GLU A 91 43.95 -49.84 -11.45
CA GLU A 91 44.28 -48.46 -11.11
C GLU A 91 43.88 -47.48 -12.22
N SER A 92 44.18 -47.81 -13.48
CA SER A 92 43.78 -46.99 -14.64
C SER A 92 42.26 -46.87 -14.75
N LEU A 93 41.53 -47.97 -14.58
CA LEU A 93 40.06 -47.96 -14.59
C LEU A 93 39.49 -47.16 -13.42
N LEU A 94 40.07 -47.28 -12.21
CA LEU A 94 39.65 -46.48 -11.05
C LEU A 94 39.89 -44.99 -11.29
N GLN A 95 41.01 -44.62 -11.93
CA GLN A 95 41.29 -43.23 -12.28
C GLN A 95 40.27 -42.68 -13.29
N GLU A 96 39.95 -43.44 -14.34
CA GLU A 96 38.93 -43.07 -15.32
C GLU A 96 37.55 -42.86 -14.68
N ILE A 97 37.13 -43.79 -13.80
CA ILE A 97 35.86 -43.65 -13.07
C ILE A 97 35.88 -42.43 -12.14
N ILE A 98 37.01 -42.16 -11.47
CA ILE A 98 37.18 -40.98 -10.61
C ILE A 98 36.98 -39.70 -11.42
N ASP A 99 37.58 -39.61 -12.61
CA ASP A 99 37.50 -38.40 -13.43
C ASP A 99 36.09 -38.21 -14.02
N ILE A 100 35.44 -39.28 -14.46
CA ILE A 100 34.01 -39.26 -14.86
C ILE A 100 33.13 -38.80 -13.69
N THR A 101 33.35 -39.35 -12.48
CA THR A 101 32.55 -39.01 -11.29
C THR A 101 32.75 -37.54 -10.88
N LYS A 102 33.97 -37.00 -10.99
CA LYS A 102 34.24 -35.58 -10.73
C LYS A 102 33.52 -34.69 -11.73
N GLU A 103 33.55 -35.04 -13.01
CA GLU A 103 32.87 -34.28 -14.06
C GLU A 103 31.35 -34.28 -13.82
N GLU A 104 30.77 -35.44 -13.49
CA GLU A 104 29.35 -35.54 -13.14
C GLU A 104 28.98 -34.65 -11.95
N ILE A 105 29.80 -34.65 -10.89
CA ILE A 105 29.60 -33.77 -9.73
C ILE A 105 29.68 -32.29 -10.16
N SER A 106 30.66 -31.92 -10.99
CA SER A 106 30.85 -30.54 -11.46
C SER A 106 29.65 -30.05 -12.27
N VAL A 107 29.19 -30.85 -13.24
CA VAL A 107 28.03 -30.53 -14.07
C VAL A 107 26.77 -30.40 -13.22
N LYS A 108 26.54 -31.33 -12.27
CA LYS A 108 25.37 -31.24 -11.37
C LYS A 108 25.43 -30.01 -10.47
N LYS A 109 26.59 -29.65 -9.94
CA LYS A 109 26.75 -28.43 -9.12
C LYS A 109 26.45 -27.18 -9.94
N GLN A 110 26.96 -27.08 -11.16
CA GLN A 110 26.69 -25.94 -12.03
C GLN A 110 25.20 -25.84 -12.35
N LEU A 111 24.54 -26.95 -12.69
CA LEU A 111 23.10 -26.98 -12.97
C LEU A 111 22.27 -26.49 -11.77
N VAL A 112 22.62 -26.90 -10.54
CA VAL A 112 21.94 -26.45 -9.32
C VAL A 112 22.08 -24.94 -9.13
N GLU A 113 23.28 -24.39 -9.33
CA GLU A 113 23.53 -22.95 -9.19
C GLU A 113 22.82 -22.13 -10.27
N GLU A 114 22.81 -22.61 -11.52
CA GLU A 114 22.06 -21.98 -12.61
C GLU A 114 20.54 -22.00 -12.34
N GLN A 115 19.99 -23.15 -11.95
CA GLN A 115 18.58 -23.27 -11.58
C GLN A 115 18.21 -22.36 -10.41
N LYS A 116 19.11 -22.21 -9.42
CA LYS A 116 18.90 -21.30 -8.30
C LYS A 116 18.88 -19.85 -8.76
N ALA A 117 19.85 -19.42 -9.57
CA ALA A 117 19.95 -18.06 -10.08
C ALA A 117 18.74 -17.67 -10.96
N ASP A 118 18.36 -18.52 -11.92
CA ASP A 118 17.21 -18.26 -12.81
C ASP A 118 15.91 -18.09 -12.01
N ARG A 119 15.75 -18.86 -10.92
CA ARG A 119 14.57 -18.81 -10.06
C ARG A 119 14.57 -17.59 -9.14
N GLU A 120 15.72 -17.21 -8.59
CA GLU A 120 15.88 -15.96 -7.84
C GLU A 120 15.51 -14.76 -8.72
N GLU A 121 15.93 -14.75 -9.99
CA GLU A 121 15.56 -13.70 -10.93
C GLU A 121 14.05 -13.68 -11.23
N GLN A 122 13.46 -14.84 -11.54
CA GLN A 122 12.02 -14.94 -11.79
C GLN A 122 11.19 -14.47 -10.58
N LEU A 123 11.61 -14.83 -9.37
CA LEU A 123 10.96 -14.42 -8.14
C LEU A 123 11.00 -12.91 -7.95
N GLU A 124 12.16 -12.29 -8.16
CA GLU A 124 12.29 -10.84 -8.00
C GLU A 124 11.45 -10.10 -9.06
N GLN A 125 11.37 -10.64 -10.29
CA GLN A 125 10.48 -10.11 -11.32
C GLN A 125 9.01 -10.22 -10.94
N ASP A 126 8.57 -11.35 -10.41
CA ASP A 126 7.17 -11.57 -10.05
C ASP A 126 6.77 -10.77 -8.80
N LYS A 127 7.67 -10.65 -7.82
CA LYS A 127 7.54 -9.71 -6.69
C LYS A 127 7.38 -8.28 -7.19
N GLN A 128 8.25 -7.84 -8.10
CA GLN A 128 8.19 -6.49 -8.66
C GLN A 128 6.86 -6.23 -9.37
N LYS A 129 6.37 -7.18 -10.18
CA LYS A 129 5.05 -7.07 -10.83
C LYS A 129 3.89 -6.99 -9.83
N LEU A 130 3.96 -7.74 -8.73
CA LEU A 130 2.94 -7.69 -7.70
C LEU A 130 2.93 -6.32 -7.00
N ILE A 131 4.10 -5.81 -6.64
CA ILE A 131 4.25 -4.45 -6.05
C ILE A 131 3.69 -3.41 -7.02
N GLU A 132 4.09 -3.45 -8.30
CA GLU A 132 3.58 -2.54 -9.33
C GLU A 132 2.04 -2.61 -9.48
N SER A 133 1.46 -3.80 -9.36
CA SER A 133 0.00 -3.98 -9.42
C SER A 133 -0.71 -3.36 -8.22
N LEU A 134 -0.13 -3.49 -7.02
CA LEU A 134 -0.65 -2.88 -5.79
C LEU A 134 -0.50 -1.35 -5.81
N GLU A 135 0.65 -0.85 -6.28
CA GLU A 135 0.91 0.58 -6.49
C GLU A 135 -0.06 1.17 -7.51
N SER A 136 -0.28 0.50 -8.64
CA SER A 136 -1.24 0.93 -9.67
C SER A 136 -2.65 0.99 -9.12
N CYS A 137 -3.09 -0.04 -8.37
CA CYS A 137 -4.39 -0.04 -7.72
C CYS A 137 -4.55 1.14 -6.76
N CYS A 138 -3.53 1.43 -5.94
CA CYS A 138 -3.55 2.60 -5.05
C CYS A 138 -3.59 3.92 -5.83
N CYS A 139 -2.85 4.04 -6.93
CA CYS A 139 -2.83 5.23 -7.77
C CYS A 139 -4.20 5.50 -8.41
N ASP A 140 -4.81 4.44 -8.97
CA ASP A 140 -6.13 4.52 -9.59
C ASP A 140 -7.20 4.94 -8.56
N GLU A 141 -7.16 4.38 -7.34
CA GLU A 141 -8.09 4.74 -6.27
C GLU A 141 -7.91 6.18 -5.77
N LYS A 142 -6.68 6.69 -5.69
CA LYS A 142 -6.43 8.12 -5.37
C LYS A 142 -7.03 9.03 -6.43
N ASN A 143 -6.86 8.69 -7.70
CA ASN A 143 -7.39 9.49 -8.81
C ASN A 143 -8.91 9.41 -8.88
N ALA A 144 -9.48 8.21 -8.72
CA ALA A 144 -10.92 7.98 -8.73
C ALA A 144 -11.61 8.68 -7.55
N SER A 145 -11.08 8.54 -6.33
CA SER A 145 -11.63 9.18 -5.14
C SER A 145 -11.59 10.71 -5.25
N ALA A 146 -10.47 11.29 -5.67
CA ALA A 146 -10.34 12.75 -5.85
C ALA A 146 -11.19 13.31 -6.99
N GLY A 147 -11.37 12.56 -8.07
CA GLY A 147 -12.20 12.91 -9.22
C GLY A 147 -13.70 12.80 -8.95
N GLY A 148 -14.13 11.73 -8.27
CA GLY A 148 -15.54 11.47 -7.93
C GLY A 148 -16.05 12.25 -6.72
N TYR A 149 -15.16 12.83 -5.91
CA TYR A 149 -15.50 13.52 -4.66
C TYR A 149 -16.54 14.63 -4.88
N ASP A 150 -16.30 15.48 -5.88
CA ASP A 150 -17.16 16.64 -6.11
C ASP A 150 -18.55 16.24 -6.61
N ASP A 151 -18.63 15.20 -7.44
CA ASP A 151 -19.88 14.68 -7.98
C ASP A 151 -20.74 14.00 -6.90
N ASP A 152 -20.12 13.19 -6.01
CA ASP A 152 -20.83 12.57 -4.89
C ASP A 152 -21.42 13.64 -3.95
N LEU A 153 -20.61 14.63 -3.54
CA LEU A 153 -21.09 15.71 -2.68
C LEU A 153 -22.19 16.55 -3.33
N ASN A 154 -22.05 16.91 -4.61
CA ASN A 154 -23.05 17.69 -5.34
C ASN A 154 -24.41 16.97 -5.44
N SER A 155 -24.39 15.63 -5.48
CA SER A 155 -25.61 14.83 -5.56
C SER A 155 -26.42 14.81 -4.26
N LYS A 156 -25.78 15.11 -3.12
CA LYS A 156 -26.36 15.00 -1.78
C LYS A 156 -26.63 16.35 -1.12
N ILE A 157 -25.77 17.34 -1.36
CA ILE A 157 -25.80 18.63 -0.67
C ILE A 157 -25.74 19.77 -1.69
N SER A 158 -26.57 20.78 -1.47
CA SER A 158 -26.49 22.04 -2.22
C SER A 158 -26.73 23.24 -1.30
N ALA A 159 -26.05 24.35 -1.59
CA ALA A 159 -26.05 25.56 -0.77
C ALA A 159 -27.43 26.22 -0.61
N ASP A 160 -28.31 26.02 -1.60
CA ASP A 160 -29.68 26.53 -1.61
C ASP A 160 -30.53 26.02 -0.45
N THR A 161 -30.16 24.87 0.14
CA THR A 161 -30.80 24.32 1.35
C THR A 161 -30.76 25.28 2.54
N TRP A 162 -29.78 26.20 2.59
CA TRP A 162 -29.60 27.18 3.66
C TRP A 162 -29.96 28.60 3.25
N PHE A 163 -30.52 28.80 2.06
CA PHE A 163 -30.92 30.12 1.60
C PHE A 163 -32.16 30.62 2.33
N ILE A 164 -32.19 31.93 2.57
CA ILE A 164 -33.35 32.62 3.14
C ILE A 164 -34.15 33.26 2.01
N SER A 165 -35.48 33.29 2.16
CA SER A 165 -36.39 33.99 1.25
C SER A 165 -36.78 35.38 1.77
N ALA A 166 -37.11 36.28 0.85
CA ALA A 166 -37.58 37.61 1.22
C ALA A 166 -38.90 37.55 2.01
N ASP A 167 -39.76 36.55 1.76
CA ASP A 167 -41.05 36.40 2.44
C ASP A 167 -40.88 36.03 3.91
N VAL A 168 -39.90 35.18 4.22
CA VAL A 168 -39.55 34.82 5.61
C VAL A 168 -39.04 36.05 6.36
N LEU A 169 -38.15 36.84 5.73
CA LEU A 169 -37.64 38.08 6.32
C LEU A 169 -38.75 39.13 6.52
N ASN A 170 -39.66 39.30 5.54
CA ASN A 170 -40.80 40.22 5.64
C ASN A 170 -41.72 39.84 6.81
N THR A 171 -42.08 38.55 6.91
CA THR A 171 -42.95 38.04 7.96
C THR A 171 -42.32 38.22 9.34
N ARG A 172 -41.01 37.96 9.47
CA ARG A 172 -40.29 38.16 10.73
C ARG A 172 -40.20 39.64 11.08
N GLN A 173 -39.89 40.52 10.12
CA GLN A 173 -39.84 41.97 10.35
C GLN A 173 -41.18 42.51 10.85
N GLN A 174 -42.30 42.13 10.22
CA GLN A 174 -43.63 42.56 10.64
C GLN A 174 -43.94 42.17 12.08
N LYS A 175 -43.64 40.93 12.47
CA LYS A 175 -43.83 40.45 13.86
C LYS A 175 -42.99 41.23 14.87
N ILE A 176 -41.72 41.49 14.56
CA ILE A 176 -40.85 42.27 15.47
C ILE A 176 -41.36 43.71 15.55
N THR A 177 -41.71 44.33 14.42
CA THR A 177 -42.25 45.70 14.39
C THR A 177 -43.55 45.83 15.18
N GLU A 178 -44.47 44.88 15.08
CA GLU A 178 -45.71 44.87 15.85
C GLU A 178 -45.43 44.78 17.36
N SER A 179 -44.56 43.86 17.78
CA SER A 179 -44.11 43.75 19.17
C SER A 179 -43.43 45.03 19.68
N LYS A 180 -42.57 45.69 18.88
CA LYS A 180 -41.95 46.96 19.28
C LYS A 180 -42.95 48.12 19.36
N ARG A 181 -43.98 48.12 18.52
CA ARG A 181 -45.07 49.11 18.56
C ARG A 181 -45.95 48.92 19.80
N GLU A 182 -46.19 47.68 20.22
CA GLU A 182 -46.84 47.37 21.49
C GLU A 182 -46.00 47.85 22.69
N ASP A 183 -44.70 47.51 22.71
CA ASP A 183 -43.77 47.92 23.78
C ASP A 183 -43.68 49.45 23.95
N LEU A 184 -43.82 50.20 22.86
CA LEU A 184 -43.75 51.67 22.83
C LEU A 184 -45.11 52.36 23.05
N ASP A 185 -46.16 51.61 23.36
CA ASP A 185 -47.53 52.10 23.54
C ASP A 185 -48.02 52.92 22.33
N TYR A 186 -47.64 52.48 21.13
CA TYR A 186 -47.89 53.22 19.88
C TYR A 186 -49.38 53.41 19.63
N ALA A 187 -50.21 52.40 19.88
CA ALA A 187 -51.66 52.45 19.66
C ALA A 187 -52.31 53.57 20.47
N HIS A 188 -52.02 53.64 21.78
CA HIS A 188 -52.54 54.68 22.66
C HIS A 188 -52.02 56.08 22.28
N ARG A 189 -50.74 56.20 21.88
CA ARG A 189 -50.17 57.48 21.39
C ARG A 189 -50.79 57.92 20.06
N ALA A 190 -51.07 56.98 19.15
CA ALA A 190 -51.71 57.24 17.88
C ALA A 190 -53.18 57.68 18.07
N ASP A 191 -53.92 57.01 18.95
CA ASP A 191 -55.28 57.38 19.33
C ASP A 191 -55.32 58.76 19.99
N ALA A 192 -54.39 59.07 20.92
CA ALA A 192 -54.28 60.38 21.54
C ALA A 192 -53.98 61.50 20.53
N ALA A 193 -53.17 61.22 19.49
CA ALA A 193 -52.89 62.18 18.42
C ALA A 193 -54.09 62.35 17.47
N ALA A 194 -54.81 61.27 17.15
CA ALA A 194 -56.01 61.31 16.33
C ALA A 194 -57.13 62.09 17.02
N GLU A 195 -57.34 61.84 18.31
CA GLU A 195 -58.31 62.55 19.12
C GLU A 195 -57.94 64.03 19.30
N ALA A 196 -56.66 64.34 19.55
CA ALA A 196 -56.17 65.72 19.59
C ALA A 196 -56.47 66.47 18.27
N ARG A 197 -56.29 65.84 17.10
CA ARG A 197 -56.66 66.43 15.80
C ARG A 197 -58.17 66.56 15.62
N ARG A 198 -58.94 65.54 16.02
CA ARG A 198 -60.41 65.54 15.90
C ARG A 198 -61.02 66.67 16.72
N LEU A 199 -60.43 67.00 17.87
CA LEU A 199 -60.87 68.08 18.75
C LEU A 199 -60.51 69.49 18.24
N VAL A 200 -59.56 69.64 17.31
CA VAL A 200 -59.22 70.96 16.74
C VAL A 200 -60.42 71.59 16.01
N LEU A 201 -61.18 70.82 15.22
CA LEU A 201 -62.29 71.33 14.41
C LEU A 201 -63.50 71.78 15.27
N PRO A 202 -63.98 70.96 16.23
CA PRO A 202 -65.02 71.36 17.18
C PRO A 202 -64.59 72.53 18.06
N HIS A 203 -63.36 72.55 18.59
CA HIS A 203 -62.89 73.67 19.41
C HIS A 203 -62.79 74.98 18.61
N PHE A 204 -62.46 74.90 17.32
CA PHE A 204 -62.52 76.04 16.39
C PHE A 204 -63.95 76.51 16.16
N ALA A 205 -64.89 75.59 15.93
CA ALA A 205 -66.30 75.89 15.73
C ALA A 205 -66.99 76.44 16.99
N ASP A 206 -66.68 75.90 18.17
CA ASP A 206 -67.24 76.33 19.46
C ASP A 206 -66.72 77.72 19.86
N ARG A 207 -65.42 78.00 19.67
CA ARG A 207 -64.85 79.34 19.95
C ARG A 207 -65.36 80.43 18.98
N LEU A 208 -65.78 80.06 17.77
CA LEU A 208 -66.45 80.97 16.82
C LEU A 208 -67.98 80.98 16.96
N GLY A 209 -68.55 79.94 17.57
CA GLY A 209 -69.99 79.77 17.75
C GLY A 209 -70.59 80.76 18.74
N ASP A 210 -69.84 81.19 19.75
CA ASP A 210 -70.25 82.23 20.69
C ASP A 210 -70.18 83.65 20.10
N THR A 211 -69.42 83.86 19.02
CA THR A 211 -69.39 85.16 18.31
C THR A 211 -70.61 85.39 17.42
N PHE A 212 -71.48 84.38 17.25
CA PHE A 212 -72.65 84.43 16.36
C PHE A 212 -74.00 84.33 17.06
N LYS A 213 -74.03 84.15 18.40
CA LYS A 213 -75.29 83.87 19.13
C LYS A 213 -75.94 85.04 19.86
N ASN A 214 -75.39 86.26 19.79
CA ASN A 214 -76.09 87.45 20.27
C ASN A 214 -75.74 88.67 19.42
N ASP A 215 -76.71 89.12 18.61
CA ASP A 215 -77.29 90.47 18.66
C ASP A 215 -77.88 90.85 17.29
N GLY A 216 -79.10 91.38 17.33
CA GLY A 216 -79.78 91.93 16.17
C GLY A 216 -79.15 93.25 15.75
N THR A 217 -79.18 93.54 14.46
CA THR A 217 -78.85 94.85 13.86
C THR A 217 -77.42 95.37 14.05
N ILE A 218 -76.44 94.76 13.37
CA ILE A 218 -75.12 95.37 13.13
C ILE A 218 -74.67 95.12 11.68
N GLY A 219 -74.14 96.16 11.02
CA GLY A 219 -73.69 96.14 9.63
C GLY A 219 -72.47 95.24 9.35
N LEU A 220 -72.35 94.78 8.10
CA LEU A 220 -71.31 93.85 7.62
C LEU A 220 -69.86 94.27 7.98
N ALA A 221 -69.56 95.57 7.97
CA ALA A 221 -68.22 96.08 8.31
C ALA A 221 -67.85 95.91 9.80
N ASP A 222 -68.82 96.06 10.71
CA ASP A 222 -68.61 95.87 12.16
C ASP A 222 -68.49 94.39 12.53
N ARG A 223 -69.17 93.50 11.78
CA ARG A 223 -69.00 92.05 11.92
C ARG A 223 -67.61 91.59 11.49
N VAL A 224 -67.06 92.16 10.41
CA VAL A 224 -65.70 91.84 9.96
C VAL A 224 -64.64 92.38 10.93
N ASN A 225 -64.83 93.58 11.48
CA ASN A 225 -63.92 94.12 12.50
C ASN A 225 -64.03 93.38 13.85
N LYS A 226 -65.22 92.99 14.32
CA LYS A 226 -65.37 92.14 15.52
C LYS A 226 -64.83 90.73 15.33
N VAL A 227 -64.91 90.16 14.13
CA VAL A 227 -64.26 88.89 13.79
C VAL A 227 -62.74 89.05 13.79
N ALA A 228 -62.21 90.16 13.27
CA ALA A 228 -60.77 90.45 13.28
C ALA A 228 -60.22 90.78 14.70
N ASP A 229 -60.99 91.46 15.56
CA ASP A 229 -60.59 91.80 16.93
C ASP A 229 -60.83 90.65 17.94
N GLY A 230 -61.89 89.85 17.74
CA GLY A 230 -62.09 88.58 18.46
C GLY A 230 -61.02 87.53 18.10
N LEU A 231 -60.50 87.57 16.88
CA LEU A 231 -59.37 86.76 16.44
C LEU A 231 -58.04 87.23 17.09
N LYS A 232 -57.91 88.50 17.49
CA LYS A 232 -56.70 89.00 18.16
C LYS A 232 -56.61 88.68 19.65
N THR A 233 -57.72 88.38 20.32
CA THR A 233 -57.77 88.18 21.79
C THR A 233 -58.06 86.74 22.23
N SER A 234 -58.35 85.82 21.29
CA SER A 234 -58.57 84.39 21.57
C SER A 234 -57.74 83.46 20.67
N THR A 235 -56.55 83.88 20.24
CA THR A 235 -55.68 83.09 19.34
C THR A 235 -54.69 82.17 20.03
N GLN A 236 -54.31 82.43 21.29
CA GLN A 236 -53.35 81.58 22.02
C GLN A 236 -53.87 80.16 22.20
N GLY A 237 -55.10 79.99 22.70
CA GLY A 237 -55.66 78.65 22.91
C GLY A 237 -55.75 77.81 21.63
N LEU A 238 -56.06 78.42 20.47
CA LEU A 238 -56.19 77.67 19.22
C LEU A 238 -54.83 77.36 18.59
N LEU A 239 -53.87 78.27 18.73
CA LEU A 239 -52.48 78.04 18.35
C LEU A 239 -51.84 76.96 19.24
N ASP A 240 -52.18 76.94 20.53
CA ASP A 240 -51.71 75.94 21.50
C ASP A 240 -52.35 74.58 21.21
N ASP A 241 -53.66 74.51 20.91
CA ASP A 241 -54.35 73.28 20.51
C ASP A 241 -53.79 72.70 19.19
N ALA A 242 -53.51 73.57 18.21
CA ALA A 242 -52.87 73.17 16.94
C ALA A 242 -51.41 72.74 17.13
N LYS A 243 -50.66 73.42 18.02
CA LYS A 243 -49.28 73.07 18.36
C LYS A 243 -49.18 71.78 19.15
N ASP A 244 -50.14 71.51 20.05
CA ASP A 244 -50.27 70.24 20.77
C ASP A 244 -50.59 69.09 19.81
N ALA A 245 -51.56 69.27 18.90
CA ALA A 245 -51.89 68.27 17.89
C ALA A 245 -50.71 67.99 16.94
N LEU A 246 -49.98 69.02 16.51
CA LEU A 246 -48.75 68.87 15.72
C LEU A 246 -47.61 68.22 16.52
N GLY A 247 -47.48 68.54 17.81
CA GLY A 247 -46.52 67.93 18.72
C GLY A 247 -46.78 66.43 18.92
N LYS A 248 -48.01 66.04 19.23
CA LYS A 248 -48.43 64.64 19.37
C LYS A 248 -48.29 63.86 18.05
N GLN A 249 -48.62 64.48 16.92
CA GLN A 249 -48.36 63.89 15.60
C GLN A 249 -46.87 63.68 15.34
N SER A 250 -46.01 64.62 15.75
CA SER A 250 -44.56 64.48 15.65
C SER A 250 -44.03 63.37 16.55
N GLU A 251 -44.54 63.23 17.78
CA GLU A 251 -44.17 62.16 18.71
C GLU A 251 -44.62 60.77 18.22
N VAL A 252 -45.83 60.65 17.64
CA VAL A 252 -46.27 59.40 16.99
C VAL A 252 -45.36 59.05 15.81
N ALA A 253 -44.96 60.03 15.00
CA ALA A 253 -44.03 59.80 13.90
C ALA A 253 -42.61 59.45 14.37
N LYS A 254 -42.15 59.95 15.52
CA LYS A 254 -40.85 59.56 16.12
C LYS A 254 -40.89 58.14 16.69
N THR A 255 -41.97 57.81 17.40
CA THR A 255 -42.15 56.49 18.01
C THR A 255 -42.34 55.39 16.97
N GLU A 256 -43.03 55.68 15.86
CA GLU A 256 -43.08 54.77 14.71
C GLU A 256 -41.69 54.48 14.15
N LYS A 257 -40.89 55.54 13.95
CA LYS A 257 -39.51 55.41 13.45
C LYS A 257 -38.61 54.65 14.41
N GLU A 258 -38.76 54.90 15.71
CA GLU A 258 -38.01 54.18 16.75
C GLU A 258 -38.39 52.70 16.79
N ALA A 259 -39.67 52.37 16.68
CA ALA A 259 -40.15 50.99 16.60
C ALA A 259 -39.61 50.28 15.34
N ASP A 260 -39.71 50.94 14.18
CA ASP A 260 -39.24 50.41 12.90
C ASP A 260 -37.71 50.21 12.92
N ARG A 261 -36.96 51.15 13.51
CA ARG A 261 -35.50 51.06 13.67
C ARG A 261 -35.10 49.92 14.62
N ASN A 262 -35.69 49.86 15.81
CA ASN A 262 -35.38 48.81 16.79
C ASN A 262 -35.72 47.42 16.22
N ALA A 263 -36.79 47.31 15.43
CA ALA A 263 -37.15 46.08 14.75
C ALA A 263 -36.16 45.70 13.64
N ALA A 264 -35.66 46.68 12.89
CA ALA A 264 -34.61 46.45 11.88
C ALA A 264 -33.28 46.00 12.52
N ASP A 265 -32.87 46.64 13.61
CA ASP A 265 -31.64 46.29 14.35
C ASP A 265 -31.75 44.88 14.96
N GLN A 266 -32.87 44.55 15.61
CA GLN A 266 -33.10 43.21 16.15
C GLN A 266 -33.14 42.13 15.05
N LEU A 267 -33.84 42.38 13.94
CA LEU A 267 -33.88 41.44 12.82
C LEU A 267 -32.48 41.21 12.24
N PHE A 268 -31.65 42.26 12.19
CA PHE A 268 -30.28 42.15 11.73
C PHE A 268 -29.43 41.26 12.64
N ASP A 269 -29.52 41.46 13.96
CA ASP A 269 -28.83 40.62 14.94
C ASP A 269 -29.27 39.14 14.86
N GLU A 270 -30.57 38.89 14.66
CA GLU A 270 -31.10 37.54 14.43
C GLU A 270 -30.51 36.90 13.17
N ILE A 271 -30.42 37.63 12.06
CA ILE A 271 -29.83 37.13 10.80
C ILE A 271 -28.34 36.78 10.98
N VAL A 272 -27.58 37.58 11.73
CA VAL A 272 -26.17 37.28 12.03
C VAL A 272 -26.03 36.03 12.90
N ALA A 273 -26.92 35.83 13.87
CA ALA A 273 -26.95 34.63 14.69
C ALA A 273 -27.33 33.38 13.87
N ASP A 274 -28.32 33.50 12.98
CA ASP A 274 -28.74 32.44 12.07
C ASP A 274 -27.62 32.06 11.10
N TYR A 275 -26.89 33.04 10.57
CA TYR A 275 -25.71 32.79 9.73
C TYR A 275 -24.68 31.93 10.47
N THR A 276 -24.33 32.30 11.70
CA THR A 276 -23.34 31.55 12.50
C THR A 276 -23.79 30.11 12.71
N THR A 277 -25.10 29.92 12.95
CA THR A 277 -25.71 28.59 13.11
C THR A 277 -25.65 27.79 11.80
N TYR A 278 -25.96 28.41 10.66
CA TYR A 278 -25.89 27.74 9.36
C TYR A 278 -24.45 27.45 8.94
N ALA A 279 -23.49 28.33 9.18
CA ALA A 279 -22.08 28.08 8.91
C ALA A 279 -21.56 26.83 9.67
N MET A 280 -21.94 26.68 10.95
CA MET A 280 -21.63 25.47 11.72
C MET A 280 -22.29 24.22 11.14
N ARG A 281 -23.58 24.30 10.77
CA ARG A 281 -24.30 23.17 10.17
C ARG A 281 -23.72 22.78 8.81
N ILE A 282 -23.40 23.74 7.95
CA ILE A 282 -22.76 23.53 6.66
C ILE A 282 -21.46 22.75 6.84
N ALA A 283 -20.58 23.22 7.74
CA ALA A 283 -19.33 22.53 8.01
C ALA A 283 -19.55 21.10 8.51
N GLN A 284 -20.49 20.89 9.45
CA GLN A 284 -20.82 19.55 9.96
C GLN A 284 -21.40 18.61 8.90
N THR A 285 -22.29 19.12 8.03
CA THR A 285 -22.91 18.34 6.97
C THR A 285 -21.88 17.98 5.89
N VAL A 286 -21.06 18.94 5.46
CA VAL A 286 -19.98 18.69 4.49
C VAL A 286 -18.94 17.73 5.06
N ASP A 287 -18.55 17.90 6.33
CA ASP A 287 -17.63 16.99 7.03
C ASP A 287 -18.19 15.57 7.08
N GLY A 288 -19.45 15.41 7.50
CA GLY A 288 -20.13 14.12 7.59
C GLY A 288 -20.21 13.38 6.24
N GLU A 289 -20.64 14.06 5.17
CA GLU A 289 -20.72 13.45 3.85
C GLU A 289 -19.34 13.13 3.27
N SER A 290 -18.37 14.02 3.47
CA SER A 290 -16.98 13.79 3.06
C SER A 290 -16.38 12.56 3.75
N GLN A 291 -16.62 12.42 5.06
CA GLN A 291 -16.19 11.24 5.81
C GLN A 291 -16.85 9.96 5.31
N ALA A 292 -18.16 9.99 5.06
CA ALA A 292 -18.90 8.82 4.58
C ALA A 292 -18.38 8.34 3.22
N TYR A 293 -18.17 9.28 2.29
CA TYR A 293 -17.61 8.99 0.97
C TYR A 293 -16.21 8.36 1.07
N LEU A 294 -15.28 9.01 1.76
CA LEU A 294 -13.89 8.53 1.81
C LEU A 294 -13.72 7.25 2.63
N LYS A 295 -14.54 7.02 3.66
CA LYS A 295 -14.57 5.73 4.37
C LYS A 295 -15.06 4.61 3.45
N SER A 296 -16.05 4.88 2.59
CA SER A 296 -16.49 3.91 1.58
C SER A 296 -15.39 3.63 0.55
N CYS A 297 -14.69 4.66 0.05
CA CYS A 297 -13.55 4.47 -0.86
C CYS A 297 -12.41 3.68 -0.20
N ALA A 298 -12.11 3.96 1.07
CA ALA A 298 -11.08 3.23 1.82
C ALA A 298 -11.42 1.74 1.94
N GLU A 299 -12.68 1.40 2.21
CA GLU A 299 -13.13 0.00 2.28
C GLU A 299 -13.07 -0.70 0.92
N GLN A 300 -13.50 -0.03 -0.16
CA GLN A 300 -13.41 -0.57 -1.52
C GLN A 300 -11.95 -0.81 -1.93
N CYS A 301 -11.06 0.15 -1.65
CA CYS A 301 -9.64 0.02 -1.92
C CYS A 301 -9.02 -1.12 -1.10
N ARG A 302 -9.34 -1.22 0.20
CA ARG A 302 -8.90 -2.32 1.09
C ARG A 302 -9.29 -3.68 0.50
N GLN A 303 -10.51 -3.83 0.01
CA GLN A 303 -10.98 -5.08 -0.61
C GLN A 303 -10.26 -5.37 -1.93
N SER A 304 -10.00 -4.35 -2.75
CA SER A 304 -9.24 -4.49 -4.00
C SER A 304 -7.79 -4.93 -3.73
N LEU A 305 -7.12 -4.30 -2.76
CA LEU A 305 -5.76 -4.68 -2.34
C LEU A 305 -5.73 -6.10 -1.78
N TYR A 306 -6.70 -6.47 -0.94
CA TYR A 306 -6.83 -7.82 -0.42
C TYR A 306 -6.93 -8.82 -1.57
N ARG A 307 -7.82 -8.59 -2.53
CA ARG A 307 -8.00 -9.49 -3.67
C ARG A 307 -6.71 -9.65 -4.48
N ILE A 308 -5.99 -8.57 -4.77
CA ILE A 308 -4.73 -8.63 -5.52
C ILE A 308 -3.67 -9.42 -4.75
N ALA A 309 -3.57 -9.22 -3.43
CA ALA A 309 -2.55 -9.86 -2.61
C ALA A 309 -2.85 -11.32 -2.27
N THR A 310 -4.12 -11.72 -2.19
CA THR A 310 -4.52 -13.07 -1.75
C THR A 310 -4.97 -13.98 -2.89
N ASP A 311 -5.02 -13.50 -4.14
CA ASP A 311 -5.42 -14.32 -5.29
C ASP A 311 -4.56 -15.58 -5.42
N ASP A 312 -5.13 -16.66 -5.98
CA ASP A 312 -4.40 -17.90 -6.26
C ASP A 312 -3.33 -17.71 -7.34
N ASP A 313 -3.52 -16.72 -8.20
CA ASP A 313 -2.54 -16.32 -9.21
C ASP A 313 -1.44 -15.39 -8.67
N ALA A 314 -1.53 -14.95 -7.41
CA ALA A 314 -0.51 -14.08 -6.82
C ALA A 314 0.80 -14.87 -6.59
N PRO A 315 1.98 -14.30 -6.91
CA PRO A 315 3.27 -14.99 -6.84
C PRO A 315 3.79 -15.23 -5.40
N LEU A 316 2.91 -15.13 -4.41
CA LEU A 316 3.20 -15.32 -3.00
C LEU A 316 2.84 -16.75 -2.56
N SER A 317 3.57 -17.31 -1.60
CA SER A 317 3.18 -18.59 -1.00
C SER A 317 1.85 -18.45 -0.25
N GLU A 318 1.17 -19.57 0.01
CA GLU A 318 -0.10 -19.58 0.75
C GLU A 318 0.02 -18.93 2.15
N GLU A 319 1.08 -19.25 2.88
CA GLU A 319 1.37 -18.65 4.19
C GLU A 319 1.47 -17.13 4.09
N LYS A 320 2.17 -16.61 3.06
CA LYS A 320 2.34 -15.17 2.92
C LYS A 320 1.11 -14.45 2.43
N ARG A 321 0.33 -15.06 1.53
CA ARG A 321 -0.98 -14.55 1.14
C ARG A 321 -1.87 -14.37 2.37
N ARG A 322 -1.82 -15.31 3.32
CA ARG A 322 -2.55 -15.20 4.59
C ARG A 322 -2.04 -14.05 5.46
N GLU A 323 -0.72 -13.94 5.67
CA GLU A 323 -0.14 -12.84 6.45
C GLU A 323 -0.45 -11.46 5.85
N VAL A 324 -0.23 -11.28 4.54
CA VAL A 324 -0.54 -10.02 3.85
C VAL A 324 -2.04 -9.73 3.91
N GLY A 325 -2.87 -10.75 3.72
CA GLY A 325 -4.32 -10.63 3.87
C GLY A 325 -4.74 -10.18 5.28
N GLU A 326 -4.10 -10.71 6.32
CA GLU A 326 -4.33 -10.29 7.71
C GLU A 326 -3.87 -8.85 7.97
N ILE A 327 -2.75 -8.41 7.40
CA ILE A 327 -2.30 -7.02 7.46
C ILE A 327 -3.36 -6.10 6.87
N ILE A 328 -3.89 -6.43 5.69
CA ILE A 328 -4.86 -5.60 4.99
C ILE A 328 -6.20 -5.52 5.75
N ILE A 329 -6.72 -6.66 6.20
CA ILE A 329 -8.01 -6.72 6.89
C ILE A 329 -7.95 -6.05 8.26
N ASN A 330 -6.87 -6.27 9.01
CA ASN A 330 -6.74 -5.72 10.37
C ASN A 330 -6.15 -4.31 10.39
N TYR A 331 -5.82 -3.72 9.23
CA TYR A 331 -5.33 -2.35 9.17
C TYR A 331 -6.40 -1.37 9.64
N HIS A 332 -5.99 -0.46 10.51
CA HIS A 332 -6.90 0.45 11.19
C HIS A 332 -7.78 1.23 10.20
N ASP A 333 -9.03 1.48 10.60
CA ASP A 333 -9.96 2.26 9.79
C ASP A 333 -9.45 3.70 9.57
N LEU A 334 -9.90 4.28 8.46
CA LEU A 334 -9.61 5.67 8.12
C LEU A 334 -10.18 6.61 9.19
N GLN A 335 -9.28 7.32 9.88
CA GLN A 335 -9.61 8.38 10.82
C GLN A 335 -9.41 9.74 10.16
N LEU A 336 -10.50 10.49 10.04
CA LEU A 336 -10.53 11.85 9.50
C LEU A 336 -10.84 12.81 10.64
N ASP A 337 -9.98 13.81 10.83
CA ASP A 337 -10.17 14.82 11.86
C ASP A 337 -11.34 15.74 11.49
N SER A 338 -12.31 15.90 12.38
CA SER A 338 -13.40 16.86 12.16
C SER A 338 -12.83 18.27 11.98
N VAL A 339 -13.13 18.88 10.84
CA VAL A 339 -12.70 20.25 10.58
C VAL A 339 -13.49 21.19 11.48
N ARG A 340 -12.77 22.00 12.29
CA ARG A 340 -13.39 23.12 13.01
C ARG A 340 -14.02 24.03 11.97
N GLY A 341 -15.35 24.12 12.00
CA GLY A 341 -16.11 24.94 11.07
C GLY A 341 -15.54 26.36 10.94
N PRO A 342 -15.77 27.03 9.81
CA PRO A 342 -15.12 28.28 9.46
C PRO A 342 -15.27 29.30 10.59
N VAL A 343 -14.16 29.97 10.92
CA VAL A 343 -14.16 31.07 11.89
C VAL A 343 -14.86 32.25 11.23
N PHE A 344 -16.17 32.35 11.46
CA PHE A 344 -16.94 33.50 11.04
C PHE A 344 -16.35 34.77 11.66
N ASN A 345 -15.80 35.63 10.82
CA ASN A 345 -15.42 36.96 11.24
C ASN A 345 -16.67 37.85 11.28
N LYS A 346 -17.27 37.96 12.46
CA LYS A 346 -18.42 38.85 12.71
C LYS A 346 -18.19 40.29 12.18
N ALA A 347 -16.94 40.75 12.11
CA ALA A 347 -16.59 42.07 11.56
C ALA A 347 -16.93 42.25 10.07
N GLU A 348 -16.99 41.18 9.28
CA GLU A 348 -17.40 41.24 7.87
C GLU A 348 -18.90 41.50 7.69
N PHE A 349 -19.70 41.23 8.73
CA PHE A 349 -21.14 41.51 8.77
C PHE A 349 -21.49 42.78 9.58
N ASN A 350 -20.63 43.23 10.50
CA ASN A 350 -20.95 44.29 11.47
C ASN A 350 -21.11 45.70 10.89
N GLU A 351 -20.61 45.99 9.69
CA GLU A 351 -20.81 47.30 9.04
C GLU A 351 -21.25 47.17 7.59
N ILE A 352 -22.57 47.15 7.37
CA ILE A 352 -23.12 47.28 6.03
C ILE A 352 -23.11 48.75 5.59
N LYS A 353 -21.90 49.30 5.38
CA LYS A 353 -21.67 50.39 4.42
C LYS A 353 -21.19 49.75 3.11
N LEU A 354 -22.08 49.74 2.12
CA LEU A 354 -21.84 49.12 0.83
C LEU A 354 -21.15 50.14 -0.09
N GLY A 355 -19.88 50.47 0.19
CA GLY A 355 -19.18 51.55 -0.54
C GLY A 355 -19.99 52.86 -0.53
N ASN A 356 -20.45 53.33 -1.71
CA ASN A 356 -21.32 54.51 -1.87
C ASN A 356 -22.83 54.24 -1.70
N GLN A 357 -23.29 53.02 -1.40
CA GLN A 357 -24.71 52.69 -1.28
C GLN A 357 -25.12 52.29 0.14
N VAL A 358 -26.26 52.81 0.58
CA VAL A 358 -26.77 52.66 1.94
C VAL A 358 -27.84 51.56 1.99
N ILE A 359 -27.66 50.55 2.87
CA ILE A 359 -28.65 49.47 3.14
C ILE A 359 -29.64 49.85 4.26
N PHE A 360 -29.38 50.96 4.95
CA PHE A 360 -30.34 51.64 5.82
C PHE A 360 -30.91 52.88 5.11
N LYS A 361 -32.20 52.93 4.84
CA LYS A 361 -32.83 54.20 4.46
C LYS A 361 -34.03 54.45 5.36
N ARG A 362 -33.88 55.43 6.26
CA ARG A 362 -34.96 56.01 7.08
C ARG A 362 -35.71 54.98 7.91
N ASP A 363 -34.99 54.30 8.81
CA ASP A 363 -35.57 53.43 9.85
C ASP A 363 -36.06 52.04 9.38
N LYS A 364 -35.76 51.63 8.14
CA LYS A 364 -36.14 50.30 7.59
C LYS A 364 -34.99 49.58 6.89
N LEU A 365 -34.97 48.25 7.05
CA LEU A 365 -34.04 47.31 6.41
C LEU A 365 -34.49 47.00 4.96
N PHE A 366 -33.59 47.03 3.98
CA PHE A 366 -33.89 46.54 2.62
C PHE A 366 -33.78 45.01 2.55
N LEU A 367 -34.87 44.31 2.86
CA LEU A 367 -34.89 42.85 2.99
C LEU A 367 -34.37 42.10 1.76
N ASN A 368 -34.66 42.57 0.54
CA ASN A 368 -34.14 41.92 -0.67
C ASN A 368 -32.60 41.97 -0.75
N LYS A 369 -31.99 43.11 -0.40
CA LYS A 369 -30.52 43.24 -0.38
C LYS A 369 -29.89 42.38 0.70
N VAL A 370 -30.55 42.28 1.86
CA VAL A 370 -30.09 41.45 2.96
C VAL A 370 -30.18 39.96 2.60
N LYS A 371 -31.29 39.54 1.99
CA LYS A 371 -31.46 38.19 1.43
C LYS A 371 -30.36 37.85 0.41
N ASP A 372 -30.14 38.71 -0.57
CA ASP A 372 -29.14 38.46 -1.62
C ASP A 372 -27.72 38.38 -1.05
N LYS A 373 -27.37 39.26 -0.10
CA LYS A 373 -26.07 39.22 0.58
C LYS A 373 -25.93 37.98 1.45
N PHE A 374 -26.93 37.65 2.26
CA PHE A 374 -26.93 36.47 3.10
C PHE A 374 -26.72 35.19 2.28
N ASN A 375 -27.52 34.99 1.23
CA ASN A 375 -27.43 33.80 0.39
C ASN A 375 -26.06 33.71 -0.31
N LYS A 376 -25.49 34.85 -0.73
CA LYS A 376 -24.13 34.90 -1.28
C LYS A 376 -23.06 34.49 -0.26
N GLU A 377 -23.16 34.96 0.98
CA GLU A 377 -22.23 34.58 2.06
C GLU A 377 -22.38 33.11 2.45
N ILE A 378 -23.61 32.57 2.45
CA ILE A 378 -23.86 31.14 2.65
C ILE A 378 -23.22 30.31 1.53
N GLU A 379 -23.38 30.71 0.27
CA GLU A 379 -22.77 30.04 -0.87
C GLU A 379 -21.24 30.07 -0.79
N GLN A 380 -20.66 31.20 -0.39
CA GLN A 380 -19.22 31.33 -0.18
C GLN A 380 -18.74 30.45 0.99
N CYS A 381 -19.41 30.51 2.14
CA CYS A 381 -19.12 29.66 3.30
C CYS A 381 -19.19 28.17 2.96
N PHE A 382 -20.18 27.76 2.15
CA PHE A 382 -20.31 26.39 1.67
C PHE A 382 -19.13 25.98 0.79
N ASN A 383 -18.75 26.80 -0.18
CA ASN A 383 -17.61 26.52 -1.06
C ASN A 383 -16.28 26.50 -0.32
N ASP A 384 -16.08 27.42 0.63
CA ASP A 384 -14.86 27.50 1.45
C ASP A 384 -14.74 26.27 2.37
N ALA A 385 -15.82 25.93 3.10
CA ALA A 385 -15.85 24.75 3.95
C ALA A 385 -15.59 23.47 3.13
N ARG A 386 -16.22 23.36 1.95
CA ARG A 386 -16.00 22.24 1.02
C ARG A 386 -14.56 22.15 0.55
N GLY A 387 -13.95 23.27 0.14
CA GLY A 387 -12.57 23.29 -0.33
C GLY A 387 -11.57 22.88 0.76
N GLU A 388 -11.75 23.41 1.97
CA GLU A 388 -10.88 23.10 3.10
C GLU A 388 -11.02 21.63 3.55
N ILE A 389 -12.25 21.16 3.73
CA ILE A 389 -12.55 19.78 4.12
C ILE A 389 -12.04 18.80 3.06
N ARG A 390 -12.30 19.08 1.78
CA ARG A 390 -11.82 18.24 0.67
C ARG A 390 -10.31 18.09 0.70
N SER A 391 -9.57 19.19 0.77
CA SER A 391 -8.10 19.13 0.77
C SER A 391 -7.59 18.26 1.92
N LYS A 392 -8.04 18.57 3.15
CA LYS A 392 -7.59 17.85 4.36
C LYS A 392 -7.94 16.38 4.32
N HIS A 393 -9.18 16.03 3.95
CA HIS A 393 -9.62 14.65 3.96
C HIS A 393 -8.98 13.83 2.84
N ILE A 394 -8.82 14.38 1.64
CA ILE A 394 -8.12 13.71 0.54
C ILE A 394 -6.64 13.49 0.89
N ASP A 395 -5.97 14.50 1.45
CA ASP A 395 -4.58 14.36 1.89
C ASP A 395 -4.43 13.26 2.94
N ARG A 396 -5.38 13.20 3.89
CA ARG A 396 -5.37 12.19 4.95
C ARG A 396 -5.68 10.78 4.43
N PHE A 397 -6.63 10.66 3.52
CA PHE A 397 -6.92 9.41 2.81
C PHE A 397 -5.69 8.91 2.03
N ASN A 398 -5.03 9.79 1.27
CA ASN A 398 -3.83 9.45 0.51
C ASN A 398 -2.69 8.99 1.43
N ALA A 399 -2.52 9.64 2.59
CA ALA A 399 -1.54 9.25 3.59
C ALA A 399 -1.83 7.87 4.20
N TRP A 400 -3.09 7.62 4.57
CA TRP A 400 -3.56 6.33 5.08
C TRP A 400 -3.30 5.21 4.05
N LEU A 401 -3.62 5.45 2.78
CA LEU A 401 -3.44 4.46 1.73
C LEU A 401 -1.96 4.17 1.45
N ASN A 402 -1.11 5.19 1.46
CA ASN A 402 0.34 5.02 1.34
C ASN A 402 0.93 4.23 2.51
N GLU A 403 0.46 4.49 3.72
CA GLU A 403 0.94 3.78 4.91
C GLU A 403 0.55 2.30 4.87
N LEU A 404 -0.69 1.99 4.48
CA LEU A 404 -1.12 0.60 4.23
C LEU A 404 -0.26 -0.06 3.16
N LEU A 405 -0.08 0.58 2.01
CA LEU A 405 0.73 0.06 0.91
C LEU A 405 2.18 -0.23 1.35
N ASN A 406 2.81 0.70 2.07
CA ASN A 406 4.17 0.51 2.58
C ASN A 406 4.27 -0.68 3.54
N GLN A 407 3.25 -0.94 4.37
CA GLN A 407 3.24 -2.12 5.25
C GLN A 407 3.10 -3.43 4.45
N ILE A 408 2.26 -3.43 3.42
CA ILE A 408 2.13 -4.57 2.50
C ILE A 408 3.46 -4.82 1.78
N GLU A 409 4.05 -3.79 1.19
CA GLU A 409 5.34 -3.87 0.47
C GLU A 409 6.48 -4.34 1.36
N SER A 410 6.59 -3.80 2.58
CA SER A 410 7.60 -4.24 3.54
C SER A 410 7.43 -5.73 3.86
N ASN A 411 6.20 -6.17 4.11
CA ASN A 411 5.93 -7.57 4.42
C ASN A 411 6.22 -8.50 3.23
N ILE A 412 5.89 -8.08 2.00
CA ILE A 412 6.24 -8.80 0.77
C ILE A 412 7.76 -8.85 0.56
N THR A 413 8.46 -7.75 0.84
CA THR A 413 9.92 -7.64 0.64
C THR A 413 10.72 -8.46 1.64
N ASP A 414 10.19 -8.65 2.84
CA ASP A 414 10.76 -9.55 3.84
C ASP A 414 10.60 -11.05 3.46
N TYR A 415 9.90 -11.35 2.37
CA TYR A 415 9.58 -12.70 1.92
C TYR A 415 10.49 -13.17 0.76
N ASN A 416 11.47 -14.04 1.06
CA ASN A 416 11.96 -15.08 0.14
C ASN A 416 11.53 -16.55 0.50
N PRO A 417 10.25 -16.76 0.83
CA PRO A 417 9.43 -17.99 0.76
C PRO A 417 9.69 -19.04 -0.29
N VAL A 418 10.05 -18.62 -1.48
CA VAL A 418 10.15 -19.54 -2.61
C VAL A 418 11.41 -20.39 -2.53
N LEU A 419 12.39 -19.97 -1.70
CA LEU A 419 13.40 -20.90 -1.21
C LEU A 419 12.78 -22.11 -0.51
N HIS A 420 11.66 -22.08 0.22
CA HIS A 420 11.28 -23.23 1.04
C HIS A 420 10.89 -24.49 0.24
N ASP A 421 10.01 -24.36 -0.76
CA ASP A 421 9.58 -25.49 -1.60
C ASP A 421 10.69 -25.91 -2.59
N TYR A 422 11.43 -24.94 -3.15
CA TYR A 422 12.60 -25.25 -3.99
C TYR A 422 13.80 -25.73 -3.18
N VAL A 423 13.89 -25.42 -1.89
CA VAL A 423 14.89 -26.00 -0.98
C VAL A 423 14.65 -27.48 -0.87
N GLU A 424 13.43 -27.99 -1.00
CA GLU A 424 13.22 -29.44 -1.01
C GLU A 424 13.81 -30.11 -2.28
N GLU A 425 13.59 -29.51 -3.45
CA GLU A 425 14.15 -29.99 -4.72
C GLU A 425 15.67 -29.80 -4.79
N ILE A 426 16.17 -28.64 -4.36
CA ILE A 426 17.61 -28.35 -4.20
C ILE A 426 18.20 -29.33 -3.18
N ASN A 427 17.57 -29.57 -2.03
CA ASN A 427 18.05 -30.53 -1.03
C ASN A 427 18.12 -31.94 -1.58
N GLN A 428 17.15 -32.37 -2.41
CA GLN A 428 17.22 -33.66 -3.08
C GLN A 428 18.42 -33.72 -4.04
N GLN A 429 18.66 -32.67 -4.84
CA GLN A 429 19.81 -32.60 -5.74
C GLN A 429 21.14 -32.51 -4.97
N THR A 430 21.21 -31.76 -3.86
CA THR A 430 22.34 -31.70 -2.94
C THR A 430 22.62 -33.06 -2.31
N THR A 431 21.59 -33.79 -1.88
CA THR A 431 21.73 -35.16 -1.35
C THR A 431 22.31 -36.11 -2.40
N GLN A 432 21.93 -35.96 -3.66
CA GLN A 432 22.53 -36.75 -4.75
C GLN A 432 23.99 -36.38 -4.99
N ILE A 433 24.36 -35.10 -4.90
CA ILE A 433 25.74 -34.63 -4.97
C ILE A 433 26.56 -35.23 -3.81
N ASP A 434 26.04 -35.18 -2.59
CA ASP A 434 26.71 -35.75 -1.39
C ASP A 434 26.94 -37.26 -1.53
N ALA A 435 25.97 -37.98 -2.11
CA ALA A 435 26.09 -39.40 -2.41
C ALA A 435 27.19 -39.68 -3.46
N LEU A 436 27.30 -38.83 -4.48
CA LEU A 436 28.36 -38.92 -5.49
C LEU A 436 29.72 -38.57 -4.90
N GLU A 437 29.81 -37.55 -4.04
CA GLU A 437 31.05 -37.18 -3.33
C GLU A 437 31.52 -38.29 -2.38
N THR A 438 30.58 -38.95 -1.69
CA THR A 438 30.87 -40.12 -0.86
C THR A 438 31.42 -41.27 -1.71
N LYS A 439 30.80 -41.56 -2.86
CA LYS A 439 31.30 -42.57 -3.82
C LYS A 439 32.69 -42.19 -4.35
N LEU A 440 32.92 -40.92 -4.66
CA LEU A 440 34.22 -40.41 -5.09
C LEU A 440 35.29 -40.60 -4.01
N GLY A 441 34.96 -40.37 -2.74
CA GLY A 441 35.83 -40.66 -1.60
C GLY A 441 36.23 -42.14 -1.54
N ILE A 442 35.24 -43.04 -1.62
CA ILE A 442 35.47 -44.50 -1.63
C ILE A 442 36.35 -44.90 -2.82
N LEU A 443 36.14 -44.32 -4.01
CA LEU A 443 36.94 -44.60 -5.20
C LEU A 443 38.40 -44.16 -5.03
N LYS A 444 38.62 -42.97 -4.46
CA LYS A 444 39.97 -42.46 -4.14
C LYS A 444 40.69 -43.36 -3.14
N ASP A 445 40.00 -43.81 -2.10
CA ASP A 445 40.56 -44.72 -1.09
C ASP A 445 40.94 -46.07 -1.71
N ARG A 446 40.07 -46.62 -2.56
CA ARG A 446 40.34 -47.86 -3.29
C ARG A 446 41.52 -47.72 -4.24
N LYS A 447 41.62 -46.60 -4.96
CA LYS A 447 42.78 -46.31 -5.81
C LYS A 447 44.06 -46.27 -4.97
N ALA A 448 44.08 -45.51 -3.88
CA ALA A 448 45.24 -45.41 -2.98
C ALA A 448 45.63 -46.76 -2.35
N TYR A 449 44.67 -47.64 -2.10
CA TYR A 449 44.96 -49.02 -1.69
C TYR A 449 45.63 -49.82 -2.82
N VAL A 450 45.08 -49.78 -4.04
CA VAL A 450 45.66 -50.49 -5.20
C VAL A 450 47.07 -50.00 -5.49
N THR A 451 47.30 -48.67 -5.51
CA THR A 451 48.64 -48.08 -5.70
C THR A 451 49.63 -48.58 -4.65
N ARG A 452 49.24 -48.60 -3.36
CA ARG A 452 50.10 -49.15 -2.28
C ARG A 452 50.44 -50.64 -2.47
N VAL A 453 49.49 -51.45 -2.97
CA VAL A 453 49.72 -52.88 -3.24
C VAL A 453 50.63 -53.09 -4.45
N ILE A 454 50.61 -52.18 -5.41
CA ILE A 454 51.55 -52.15 -6.55
C ILE A 454 52.95 -51.79 -6.03
N ASP A 455 53.08 -50.72 -5.24
CA ASP A 455 54.36 -50.22 -4.72
C ASP A 455 55.07 -51.19 -3.76
N TRP A 456 54.33 -52.02 -3.02
CA TRP A 456 54.92 -52.95 -2.04
C TRP A 456 55.66 -54.15 -2.65
N LYS A 457 55.71 -54.27 -3.99
CA LYS A 457 56.34 -55.40 -4.70
C LYS A 457 57.53 -55.04 -5.59
N ASP A 458 57.93 -53.77 -5.60
CA ASP A 458 59.28 -53.35 -6.00
C ASP A 458 60.21 -53.41 -4.79
#